data_AF-A0A350CNI0-F1
#
_entry.id   AF-A0A350CNI0-F1
#
_cell.length_a   1.000
_cell.length_b   1.000
_cell.length_c   1.000
_cell.angle_alpha   90.00
_cell.angle_beta   90.00
_cell.angle_gamma   90.00
#
_symmetry.space_group_name_H-M   'P 1'
#
loop_
_entity.id
_entity.type
_entity.pdbx_description
1 polymer ?
#
loop_
_entity_poly.entity_id
_entity_poly.type
_entity_poly.pdbx_seq_one_letter_code
_entity_poly.pdbx_strand_id
1 'polypeptide(L)' 'AQRFMDGKLGVAAGVSGEKRKFGSDNVETGGAWDGQRLSGFELRDYLPQRERRAAAVNLDYRPDAATSVAVRGFVSRFS' A
#
# COMPACT_ATOMS: atom_id res chain seq x y z
N ALA A 1 17.81 -14.26 -2.05
CA ALA A 1 18.71 -13.35 -1.31
C ALA A 1 20.13 -13.61 -1.79
N GLN A 2 20.85 -12.55 -2.14
CA GLN A 2 22.22 -12.66 -2.62
C GLN A 2 23.16 -12.59 -1.41
N ARG A 3 24.23 -13.37 -1.43
CA ARG A 3 25.18 -13.47 -0.32
C ARG A 3 26.56 -13.00 -0.77
N PHE A 4 27.25 -12.28 0.11
CA PHE A 4 28.57 -11.68 -0.11
C PHE A 4 29.44 -11.92 1.13
N MET A 5 30.72 -11.54 1.04
CA MET A 5 31.70 -11.67 2.15
C MET A 5 31.75 -13.10 2.71
N ASP A 6 31.95 -14.10 1.85
CA ASP A 6 31.95 -15.53 2.23
C ASP A 6 30.69 -15.97 2.98
N GLY A 7 29.55 -15.40 2.59
CA GLY A 7 28.24 -15.71 3.18
C GLY A 7 27.91 -14.93 4.45
N LYS A 8 28.79 -14.02 4.90
CA LYS A 8 28.59 -13.17 6.08
C LYS A 8 27.60 -12.03 5.84
N LEU A 9 27.43 -11.59 4.60
CA LEU A 9 26.52 -10.51 4.24
C LEU A 9 25.39 -11.05 3.35
N GLY A 10 24.15 -10.96 3.82
CA GLY A 10 22.93 -11.24 3.09
C GLY A 10 22.26 -9.94 2.63
N VAL A 11 21.85 -9.90 1.36
CA VAL A 11 21.09 -8.79 0.78
C VAL A 11 19.81 -9.33 0.15
N ALA A 12 18.68 -8.71 0.47
CA ALA A 12 17.40 -8.99 -0.17
C ALA A 12 16.66 -7.68 -0.47
N ALA A 13 15.98 -7.63 -1.60
CA ALA A 13 15.09 -6.54 -1.95
C ALA A 13 13.81 -7.08 -2.56
N GLY A 14 12.72 -6.33 -2.44
CA GLY A 14 11.43 -6.71 -3.00
C GLY A 14 10.56 -5.49 -3.29
N VAL A 15 9.66 -5.65 -4.25
CA VAL A 15 8.63 -4.66 -4.56
C VAL A 15 7.26 -5.31 -4.45
N SER A 16 6.25 -4.56 -4.02
CA SER A 16 4.87 -5.02 -3.97
C SER A 16 3.90 -3.95 -4.43
N GLY A 17 2.81 -4.41 -5.05
CA GLY A 17 1.74 -3.58 -5.57
C GLY A 17 0.40 -4.17 -5.18
N GLU A 18 -0.55 -3.30 -4.84
CA GLU A 18 -1.91 -3.71 -4.49
C GLU A 18 -2.90 -2.70 -5.07
N LYS A 19 -3.97 -3.19 -5.68
CA LYS A 19 -5.05 -2.38 -6.25
C LYS A 19 -6.37 -2.96 -5.79
N ARG A 20 -7.10 -2.22 -4.97
CA ARG A 20 -8.44 -2.60 -4.50
C ARG A 20 -9.46 -1.61 -5.01
N LYS A 21 -10.51 -2.14 -5.64
CA LYS A 21 -11.73 -1.39 -5.94
C LYS A 21 -12.68 -1.61 -4.77
N PHE A 22 -13.06 -0.55 -4.09
CA PHE A 22 -14.20 -0.60 -3.18
C PHE A 22 -15.43 -0.27 -4.02
N GLY A 23 -16.35 -1.23 -4.14
CA GLY A 23 -17.68 -0.93 -4.65
C GLY A 23 -18.44 -0.20 -3.54
N SER A 24 -18.84 1.04 -3.78
CA SER A 24 -19.72 1.78 -2.87
C SER A 24 -20.92 2.24 -3.67
N ASP A 25 -22.06 1.58 -3.49
CA ASP A 25 -23.34 2.09 -3.98
C ASP A 25 -23.66 3.35 -3.17
N ASN A 26 -23.31 4.51 -3.71
CA ASN A 26 -23.51 5.79 -3.04
C ASN A 26 -24.80 6.44 -3.57
N VAL A 27 -25.86 6.42 -2.77
CA VAL A 27 -27.06 7.23 -3.03
C VAL A 27 -26.85 8.59 -2.37
N GLU A 28 -26.43 9.59 -3.14
CA GLU A 28 -26.37 10.98 -2.70
C GLU A 28 -27.59 11.74 -3.25
N THR A 29 -28.51 12.13 -2.37
CA THR A 29 -29.50 13.17 -2.65
C THR A 29 -28.80 14.53 -2.54
N GLY A 30 -27.87 14.82 -3.47
CA GLY A 30 -26.91 15.94 -3.43
C GLY A 30 -27.51 17.35 -3.29
N GLY A 31 -28.18 17.65 -2.18
CA GLY A 31 -28.73 18.96 -1.83
C GLY A 31 -29.95 19.41 -2.64
N ALA A 32 -30.55 18.57 -3.49
CA ALA A 32 -31.68 18.91 -4.38
C ALA A 32 -33.04 18.97 -3.65
N TRP A 33 -33.09 19.66 -2.52
CA TRP A 33 -34.31 19.87 -1.74
C TRP A 33 -34.87 21.27 -2.02
N ASP A 34 -36.10 21.33 -2.54
CA ASP A 34 -36.89 22.56 -2.65
C ASP A 34 -38.04 22.49 -1.63
N GLY A 35 -37.86 23.13 -0.47
CA GLY A 35 -38.78 23.01 0.65
C GLY A 35 -38.86 21.56 1.19
N GLN A 36 -40.04 20.93 1.12
CA GLN A 36 -40.25 19.52 1.51
C GLN A 36 -40.13 18.53 0.33
N ARG A 37 -39.78 19.01 -0.88
CA ARG A 37 -39.85 18.21 -2.10
C ARG A 37 -38.45 17.94 -2.66
N LEU A 38 -38.14 16.67 -2.91
CA LEU A 38 -36.91 16.26 -3.55
C LEU A 38 -37.06 16.43 -5.07
N SER A 39 -36.25 17.28 -5.68
CA SER A 39 -36.34 17.61 -7.12
C SER A 39 -35.51 16.67 -8.00
N GLY A 40 -34.62 15.87 -7.43
CA GLY A 40 -33.87 14.83 -8.13
C GLY A 40 -32.98 14.04 -7.20
N PHE A 41 -32.73 12.78 -7.56
CA PHE A 41 -31.65 11.98 -6.98
C PHE A 41 -30.73 11.55 -8.12
N GLU A 42 -29.42 11.55 -7.87
CA GLU A 42 -28.42 11.08 -8.82
C GLU A 42 -27.79 9.82 -8.24
N LEU A 43 -27.89 8.70 -8.97
CA LEU A 43 -27.17 7.47 -8.64
C LEU A 43 -25.77 7.59 -9.23
N ARG A 44 -24.76 7.78 -8.37
CA ARG A 44 -23.37 7.90 -8.82
C ARG A 44 -22.60 6.68 -8.35
N ASP A 45 -22.14 5.88 -9.32
CA ASP A 45 -21.20 4.80 -9.05
C ASP A 45 -19.82 5.40 -8.79
N TYR A 46 -19.51 5.58 -7.50
CA TYR A 46 -18.15 5.83 -7.08
C TYR A 46 -17.51 4.48 -6.77
N LEU A 47 -16.50 4.14 -7.58
CA LEU A 47 -15.56 3.07 -7.27
C LEU A 47 -14.28 3.69 -6.69
N PRO A 48 -14.21 4.02 -5.38
CA PRO A 48 -12.95 4.38 -4.74
C PRO A 48 -11.90 3.29 -5.03
N GLN A 49 -10.93 3.65 -5.85
CA GLN A 49 -9.80 2.78 -6.13
C GLN A 49 -8.66 3.22 -5.21
N ARG A 50 -8.20 2.30 -4.36
CA ARG A 50 -6.98 2.50 -3.58
C ARG A 50 -5.85 1.68 -4.18
N GLU A 51 -4.77 2.34 -4.54
CA GLU A 51 -3.54 1.71 -5.01
C GLU A 51 -2.43 1.88 -3.96
N ARG A 52 -1.69 0.81 -3.65
CA ARG A 52 -0.46 0.86 -2.86
C ARG A 52 0.70 0.34 -3.69
N ARG A 53 1.79 1.08 -3.74
CA ARG A 53 3.09 0.60 -4.23
C ARG A 53 4.09 0.64 -3.09
N ALA A 54 4.89 -0.40 -2.93
CA ALA A 54 5.88 -0.49 -1.87
C ALA A 54 7.17 -1.15 -2.33
N ALA A 55 8.25 -0.83 -1.64
CA ALA A 55 9.57 -1.43 -1.82
C ALA A 55 10.20 -1.72 -0.46
N ALA A 56 10.97 -2.80 -0.40
CA ALA A 56 11.67 -3.26 0.80
C ALA A 56 13.12 -3.61 0.46
N VAL A 57 14.02 -3.35 1.40
CA VAL A 57 15.42 -3.80 1.37
C VAL A 57 15.81 -4.33 2.74
N ASN A 58 16.53 -5.45 2.77
CA ASN A 58 17.05 -6.09 3.97
C ASN A 58 18.55 -6.36 3.78
N LEU A 59 19.33 -5.98 4.79
CA LEU A 59 20.76 -6.24 4.91
C LEU A 59 20.98 -6.99 6.21
N ASP A 60 21.53 -8.21 6.12
CA ASP A 60 21.85 -9.04 7.28
C ASP A 60 23.36 -9.29 7.29
N TYR A 61 24.07 -8.91 8.35
CA TYR A 61 25.52 -9.05 8.47
C TYR A 61 25.91 -9.86 9.70
N ARG A 62 26.78 -10.86 9.51
CA ARG A 62 27.31 -11.74 10.54
C ARG A 62 28.84 -11.79 10.47
N PRO A 63 29.57 -10.90 11.17
CA PRO A 63 31.03 -10.85 11.09
C PRO A 63 31.70 -12.12 11.67
N ASP A 64 31.10 -12.69 12.71
CA ASP A 64 31.57 -13.86 13.45
C ASP A 64 30.40 -14.74 13.96
N ALA A 65 30.70 -15.80 14.72
CA ALA A 65 29.69 -16.74 15.19
C ALA A 65 28.74 -16.16 16.25
N ALA A 66 29.16 -15.16 17.03
CA ALA A 66 28.42 -14.58 18.15
C ALA A 66 27.70 -13.27 17.80
N THR A 67 28.14 -12.56 16.76
CA THR A 67 27.63 -11.24 16.40
C THR A 67 26.73 -11.29 15.16
N SER A 68 25.57 -10.65 15.22
CA SER A 68 24.73 -10.41 14.03
C SER A 68 24.10 -9.03 14.08
N VAL A 69 24.00 -8.37 12.92
CA VAL A 69 23.43 -7.03 12.75
C VAL A 69 22.49 -7.07 11.55
N ALA A 70 21.30 -6.47 11.68
CA ALA A 70 20.35 -6.39 10.59
C ALA A 70 19.83 -4.97 10.41
N VAL A 71 19.73 -4.54 9.15
CA VAL A 71 19.10 -3.27 8.76
C VAL A 71 17.99 -3.58 7.77
N ARG A 72 16.81 -3.03 8.03
CA ARG A 72 15.60 -3.24 7.21
C ARG A 72 15.00 -1.89 6.86
N GLY A 73 14.75 -1.68 5.57
CA GLY A 73 14.12 -0.50 5.03
C GLY A 73 12.84 -0.85 4.29
N PHE A 74 11.79 -0.05 4.49
CA PHE A 74 10.52 -0.19 3.79
C PHE A 74 9.96 1.20 3.45
N VAL A 75 9.49 1.35 2.22
CA VAL A 75 8.79 2.56 1.76
C VAL A 75 7.51 2.18 1.04
N SER A 76 6.45 2.96 1.23
CA SER A 76 5.19 2.76 0.52
C SER A 76 4.52 4.08 0.17
N ARG A 77 3.79 4.08 -0.95
CA ARG A 77 2.96 5.18 -1.42
C ARG A 77 1.55 4.67 -1.69
N PHE A 78 0.56 5.47 -1.27
CA PHE A 78 -0.85 5.28 -1.55
C PHE A 78 -1.34 6.32 -2.55
N SER A 79 -2.26 5.94 -3.43
CA SER A 79 -2.99 6.84 -4.34
C SER A 79 -4.42 6.38 -4.56
#